data_AF-A0A3N5QV76-F1
#
_entry.id   AF-A0A3N5QV76-F1
#
_cell.length_a   1.000
_cell.length_b   1.000
_cell.length_c   1.000
_cell.angle_alpha   90.00
_cell.angle_beta   90.00
_cell.angle_gamma   90.00
#
_symmetry.space_group_name_H-M   'P 1'
#
loop_
_entity.id
_entity.type
_entity.pdbx_description
1 polymer ?
#
loop_
_entity_poly.entity_id
_entity_poly.type
_entity_poly.pdbx_seq_one_letter_code
_entity_poly.pdbx_strand_id
1 'polypeptide(L)'
;MKKPLRLHECEKLPSIGVQILYAMDNVERNAMTWRLIIRREATEEDLEENSYLEEEGEILWETSLEILHCPFCGEHLLDEKDKIFEDHGRFSHNDFSGWAVKRQ
;
A
#
# COMPACT_ATOMS: atom_id res chain seq x y z
N MET A 1 -0.77 18.33 -16.87
CA MET A 1 0.33 18.31 -15.88
C MET A 1 0.15 17.06 -15.02
N LYS A 2 1.13 16.15 -14.97
CA LYS A 2 1.04 14.98 -14.08
C LYS A 2 1.20 15.50 -12.64
N LYS A 3 0.22 15.25 -11.76
CA LYS A 3 0.36 15.59 -10.33
C LYS A 3 1.55 14.77 -9.78
N PRO A 4 2.47 15.37 -9.01
CA PRO A 4 3.58 14.63 -8.42
C PRO A 4 3.05 13.64 -7.37
N LEU A 5 3.75 12.51 -7.23
CA LEU A 5 3.58 11.60 -6.11
C LEU A 5 3.87 12.35 -4.81
N ARG A 6 3.08 12.11 -3.75
CA ARG A 6 3.35 12.65 -2.41
C ARG A 6 3.48 11.52 -1.41
N LEU A 7 4.45 11.62 -0.52
CA LEU A 7 4.62 10.72 0.61
C LEU A 7 4.13 11.43 1.86
N HIS A 8 3.41 10.71 2.73
CA HIS A 8 3.06 11.21 4.04
C HIS A 8 4.10 10.73 5.04
N GLU A 9 4.81 11.69 5.64
CA GLU A 9 5.79 11.43 6.69
C GLU A 9 5.12 11.57 8.05
N CYS A 10 5.23 10.54 8.89
CA CYS A 10 4.58 10.47 10.19
C CYS A 10 5.46 9.73 11.19
N GLU A 11 5.76 10.35 12.33
CA GLU A 11 6.60 9.75 13.39
C GLU A 11 5.97 8.49 14.01
N LYS A 12 4.63 8.36 13.93
CA LYS A 12 3.88 7.22 14.45
C LYS A 12 3.71 6.10 13.42
N LEU A 13 4.16 6.30 12.19
CA LEU A 13 4.13 5.28 11.15
C LEU A 13 5.17 4.19 11.47
N PRO A 14 4.82 2.90 11.39
CA PRO A 14 5.82 1.84 11.46
C PRO A 14 6.90 2.04 10.39
N SER A 15 8.16 1.87 10.78
CA SER A 15 9.31 2.10 9.88
C SER A 15 9.50 0.99 8.84
N ILE A 16 8.86 -0.17 9.02
CA ILE A 16 8.99 -1.35 8.17
C ILE A 16 7.60 -1.78 7.72
N GLY A 17 7.47 -2.12 6.43
CA GLY A 17 6.27 -2.74 5.86
C GLY A 17 5.04 -1.84 5.76
N VAL A 18 5.12 -0.56 6.15
CA VAL A 18 3.97 0.37 6.08
C VAL A 18 4.36 1.67 5.39
N GLN A 19 3.56 2.12 4.43
CA GLN A 19 3.74 3.38 3.72
C GLN A 19 2.40 4.07 3.47
N ILE A 20 2.38 5.41 3.47
CA ILE A 20 1.22 6.19 3.07
C ILE A 20 1.62 7.14 1.95
N LEU A 21 0.97 7.02 0.79
CA LEU A 21 1.32 7.82 -0.39
C LEU A 21 0.10 8.24 -1.21
N TYR A 22 0.26 9.34 -1.94
CA TYR A 22 -0.72 9.88 -2.89
C TYR A 22 -0.23 9.65 -4.32
N ALA A 23 -0.88 8.74 -5.05
CA ALA A 23 -0.50 8.37 -6.40
C ALA A 23 -1.67 7.81 -7.23
N MET A 24 -1.44 7.59 -8.53
CA MET A 24 -2.41 7.12 -9.53
C MET A 24 -2.35 5.61 -9.77
N ASP A 25 -1.55 4.90 -9.00
CA ASP A 25 -1.29 3.45 -9.08
C ASP A 25 -2.30 2.62 -8.28
N ASN A 26 -3.50 3.17 -8.07
CA ASN A 26 -4.62 2.47 -7.48
C ASN A 26 -5.29 1.60 -8.54
N VAL A 27 -5.16 0.28 -8.42
CA VAL A 27 -5.75 -0.68 -9.36
C VAL A 27 -7.29 -0.59 -9.38
N GLU A 28 -7.88 -0.28 -8.24
CA GLU A 28 -9.33 -0.12 -8.08
C GLU A 28 -9.82 1.23 -8.60
N ARG A 29 -8.93 2.19 -8.83
CA ARG A 29 -9.30 3.54 -9.26
C ARG A 29 -8.21 4.23 -10.08
N ASN A 30 -8.51 4.51 -11.35
CA ASN A 30 -7.64 5.28 -12.24
C ASN A 30 -7.65 6.80 -11.91
N ALA A 31 -7.30 7.17 -10.68
CA ALA A 31 -7.22 8.53 -10.19
C ALA A 31 -6.20 8.65 -9.05
N MET A 32 -5.74 9.87 -8.78
CA MET A 32 -4.88 10.13 -7.62
C MET A 32 -5.67 9.92 -6.33
N THR A 33 -5.18 9.04 -5.47
CA THR A 33 -5.80 8.73 -4.17
C THR A 33 -4.71 8.58 -3.12
N TRP A 34 -5.05 8.92 -1.86
CA TRP A 34 -4.21 8.58 -0.73
C TRP A 34 -4.41 7.12 -0.38
N ARG A 35 -3.31 6.40 -0.22
CA ARG A 35 -3.33 4.96 0.07
C ARG A 35 -2.43 4.62 1.23
N LEU A 36 -2.95 3.77 2.11
CA LEU A 36 -2.16 2.99 3.05
C LEU A 36 -1.70 1.72 2.32
N ILE A 37 -0.40 1.48 2.32
CA ILE A 37 0.21 0.26 1.82
C ILE A 37 0.79 -0.47 3.01
N ILE A 38 0.37 -1.71 3.23
CA ILE A 38 0.92 -2.62 4.23
C ILE A 38 1.46 -3.82 3.47
N ARG A 39 2.72 -4.16 3.70
CA ARG A 39 3.38 -5.29 3.05
C ARG A 39 4.20 -6.09 4.03
N ARG A 40 4.37 -7.38 3.73
CA ARG A 40 5.34 -8.25 4.37
C ARG A 40 6.41 -8.61 3.36
N GLU A 41 7.65 -8.47 3.77
CA GLU A 41 8.82 -8.87 2.98
C GLU A 41 9.33 -10.23 3.48
N ALA A 42 9.88 -11.01 2.56
CA ALA A 42 10.45 -12.33 2.82
C ALA A 42 11.69 -12.23 3.69
N THR A 43 11.79 -13.11 4.68
CA THR A 43 12.96 -13.29 5.55
C THR A 43 13.73 -14.55 5.15
N GLU A 44 14.96 -14.73 5.66
CA GLU A 44 15.75 -15.94 5.41
C GLU A 44 14.98 -17.22 5.77
N GLU A 45 14.23 -17.22 6.88
CA GLU A 45 13.38 -18.33 7.31
C GLU A 45 12.26 -18.62 6.29
N ASP A 46 11.68 -17.59 5.68
CA ASP A 46 10.66 -17.78 4.64
C ASP A 46 11.26 -18.45 3.39
N LEU A 47 12.52 -18.15 3.04
CA LEU A 47 13.22 -18.77 1.90
C LEU A 47 13.52 -20.25 2.15
N GLU A 48 13.85 -20.63 3.38
CA GLU A 48 14.07 -22.03 3.76
C GLU A 48 12.80 -22.87 3.64
N GLU A 49 11.64 -22.27 3.93
CA GLU A 49 10.34 -22.96 3.91
C GLU A 49 9.61 -22.86 2.55
N ASN A 50 9.98 -21.90 1.70
CA ASN A 50 9.28 -21.63 0.45
C ASN A 50 10.23 -21.54 -0.76
N SER A 51 10.26 -22.62 -1.55
CA SER A 51 11.08 -22.72 -2.77
C SER A 51 10.68 -21.76 -3.91
N TYR A 52 9.62 -20.97 -3.75
CA TYR A 52 9.21 -19.97 -4.73
C TYR A 52 9.85 -18.59 -4.50
N LEU A 53 10.46 -18.37 -3.34
CA LEU A 53 11.16 -17.13 -3.01
C LEU A 53 12.62 -17.27 -3.42
N GLU A 54 13.18 -16.25 -4.06
CA GLU A 54 14.55 -16.26 -4.54
C GLU A 54 15.47 -15.42 -3.64
N GLU A 55 14.96 -14.32 -3.06
CA GLU A 55 15.73 -13.40 -2.23
C GLU A 55 14.98 -12.84 -1.01
N GLU A 56 15.74 -12.53 0.05
CA GLU A 56 15.24 -11.71 1.16
C GLU A 56 14.79 -10.33 0.67
N GLY A 57 13.70 -9.82 1.24
CA GLY A 57 13.13 -8.54 0.82
C GLY A 57 12.07 -8.64 -0.28
N GLU A 58 11.88 -9.82 -0.89
CA GLU A 58 10.76 -10.06 -1.79
C GLU A 58 9.42 -9.78 -1.10
N ILE A 59 8.48 -9.14 -1.79
CA ILE A 59 7.16 -8.88 -1.23
C ILE A 59 6.37 -10.19 -1.22
N LEU A 60 6.10 -10.74 -0.03
CA LEU A 60 5.25 -11.91 0.14
C LEU A 60 3.79 -11.58 -0.13
N TRP A 61 3.32 -10.47 0.42
CA TRP A 61 1.99 -9.96 0.17
C TRP A 61 1.95 -8.46 0.42
N GLU A 62 1.00 -7.80 -0.23
CA GLU A 62 0.73 -6.38 -0.09
C GLU A 62 -0.77 -6.12 -0.04
N THR A 63 -1.21 -5.33 0.92
CA THR A 63 -2.55 -4.75 0.99
C THR A 63 -2.45 -3.25 0.76
N SER A 64 -3.20 -2.74 -0.22
CA SER A 64 -3.35 -1.31 -0.47
C SER A 64 -4.78 -0.89 -0.17
N LEU A 65 -4.98 0.18 0.61
CA LEU A 65 -6.29 0.70 1.03
C LEU A 65 -6.38 2.20 0.77
N GLU A 66 -7.45 2.67 0.13
CA GLU A 66 -7.79 4.08 0.04
C GLU A 66 -8.11 4.65 1.43
N ILE A 67 -7.41 5.72 1.83
CA ILE A 67 -7.61 6.40 3.12
C ILE A 67 -7.81 7.90 2.92
N LEU A 68 -8.51 8.54 3.86
CA LEU A 68 -8.63 10.00 3.93
C LEU A 68 -7.83 10.59 5.10
N HIS A 69 -7.59 9.78 6.12
CA HIS A 69 -6.86 10.16 7.31
C HIS A 69 -5.73 9.17 7.55
N CYS A 70 -4.59 9.64 8.02
CA CYS A 70 -3.54 8.77 8.50
C CYS A 70 -4.02 8.03 9.76
N PRO A 71 -4.08 6.69 9.78
CA PRO A 71 -4.56 5.94 10.95
C PRO A 71 -3.61 6.02 12.15
N PHE A 72 -2.39 6.53 11.97
CA PHE A 72 -1.37 6.60 13.01
C PHE A 72 -1.32 7.97 13.70
N CYS A 73 -1.35 9.08 12.96
CA CYS A 73 -1.36 10.43 13.55
C CYS A 73 -2.74 11.10 13.58
N GLY A 74 -3.71 10.60 12.81
CA GLY A 74 -5.05 11.18 12.69
C GLY A 74 -5.14 12.36 11.71
N GLU A 75 -4.04 12.73 11.05
CA GLU A 75 -4.02 13.83 10.09
C GLU A 75 -4.94 13.56 8.90
N HIS A 76 -5.73 14.56 8.51
CA HIS A 76 -6.53 14.54 7.29
C HIS A 76 -5.63 14.85 6.09
N LEU A 77 -5.58 13.93 5.13
CA LEU A 77 -4.56 13.91 4.08
C LEU A 77 -4.97 14.69 2.81
N LEU A 78 -6.26 14.91 2.58
CA LEU A 78 -6.73 15.58 1.36
C LEU A 78 -6.47 17.08 1.40
N ASP A 79 -5.98 17.62 0.28
CA ASP A 79 -5.97 19.06 0.03
C ASP A 79 -7.27 19.50 -0.67
N GLU A 80 -7.55 20.80 -0.65
CA GLU A 80 -8.70 21.42 -1.35
C GLU A 80 -8.78 21.11 -2.85
N LYS A 81 -7.64 20.77 -3.48
CA LYS A 81 -7.53 20.46 -4.92
C LYS A 81 -7.63 18.97 -5.23
N ASP A 82 -7.79 18.13 -4.21
CA ASP A 82 -7.90 16.70 -4.38
C ASP A 82 -9.33 16.29 -4.66
N LYS A 83 -9.47 15.24 -5.47
CA LYS A 83 -10.78 14.74 -5.85
C LYS A 83 -11.34 13.96 -4.66
N ILE A 84 -12.50 14.38 -4.17
CA ILE A 84 -13.29 13.64 -3.20
C ILE A 84 -14.17 12.67 -3.97
N PHE A 85 -14.13 11.40 -3.59
CA PHE A 85 -15.02 10.36 -4.11
C PHE A 85 -16.13 10.14 -3.10
N GLU A 86 -17.34 9.78 -3.53
CA GLU A 86 -18.44 9.48 -2.60
C GLU A 86 -18.29 8.08 -1.99
N ASP A 87 -17.58 7.19 -2.69
CA ASP A 87 -17.21 5.87 -2.23
C ASP A 87 -15.76 5.87 -1.73
N HIS A 88 -15.55 5.41 -0.50
CA HIS A 88 -14.25 5.35 0.16
C HIS A 88 -13.91 3.94 0.60
N GLY A 89 -12.62 3.69 0.85
CA GLY A 89 -12.15 2.43 1.42
C GLY A 89 -12.06 1.30 0.40
N ARG A 90 -11.87 1.61 -0.89
CA ARG A 90 -11.46 0.57 -1.85
C ARG A 90 -10.10 0.03 -1.44
N PHE A 91 -9.94 -1.28 -1.54
CA PHE A 91 -8.68 -1.94 -1.22
C PHE A 91 -8.40 -3.07 -2.19
N SER A 92 -7.14 -3.42 -2.30
CA SER A 92 -6.68 -4.61 -2.99
C SER A 92 -5.68 -5.34 -2.11
N HIS A 93 -5.71 -6.67 -2.17
CA HIS A 93 -4.73 -7.53 -1.55
C HIS A 93 -4.10 -8.41 -2.64
N ASN A 94 -2.76 -8.41 -2.67
CA ASN A 94 -1.99 -9.26 -3.55
C ASN A 94 -1.15 -10.19 -2.69
N ASP A 95 -1.34 -11.50 -2.89
CA ASP A 95 -0.54 -12.56 -2.30
C ASP A 95 0.39 -13.13 -3.37
N PHE A 96 1.69 -13.03 -3.13
CA PHE A 96 2.79 -13.49 -3.99
C PHE A 96 3.51 -14.71 -3.39
N SER A 97 3.05 -15.23 -2.24
CA SER A 97 3.69 -16.36 -1.57
C SER A 97 3.60 -17.69 -2.33
N GLY A 98 2.88 -17.73 -3.47
CA GLY A 98 2.86 -18.87 -4.38
C GLY A 98 2.32 -18.52 -5.78
N TRP A 99 2.38 -19.50 -6.70
CA TRP A 99 2.01 -19.32 -8.12
C TRP A 99 0.54 -18.98 -8.39
N ALA A 100 -0.36 -19.24 -7.44
CA ALA A 100 -1.77 -18.93 -7.58
C ALA A 100 -2.08 -17.57 -6.97
N VAL A 101 -1.85 -16.49 -7.73
CA VAL A 101 -2.30 -15.14 -7.36
C VAL A 101 -3.83 -15.16 -7.23
N LYS A 102 -4.34 -15.35 -6.01
CA LYS A 102 -5.75 -15.17 -5.71
C LYS A 102 -5.95 -13.69 -5.43
N ARG A 103 -6.43 -12.96 -6.44
CA ARG A 103 -7.00 -11.63 -6.23
C ARG A 103 -8.29 -11.82 -5.44
N GLN A 104 -8.33 -11.33 -4.21
CA GLN A 104 -9.54 -11.29 -3.38
C GLN A 104 -10.12 -9.88 -3.36
#